data_AF-A0A0S2KE97-F1
#
_entry.id   AF-A0A0S2KE97-F1
#
_cell.length_a   1.000
_cell.length_b   1.000
_cell.length_c   1.000
_cell.angle_alpha   90.00
_cell.angle_beta   90.00
_cell.angle_gamma   90.00
#
_symmetry.space_group_name_H-M   'P 1'
#
loop_
_entity.id
_entity.type
_entity.pdbx_description
1 polymer ?
#
loop_
_entity_poly.entity_id
_entity_poly.type
_entity_poly.pdbx_seq_one_letter_code
_entity_poly.pdbx_strand_id
1 'polypeptide(L)'
;MFREPRDYRYYLKLWMDCAKRYGLDVHAFCEMTNHIHFLVTNRQKDAISRTMQTVGSNYARYVNREYDRTGSLWEGRHRAHLVQGMEYVMQCYCYIELNPVRTGIAAKPSDYPWSSYHNTAIGSPGWLTRHGTALTDEDAFEVEVCDYH
;
A
#
# COMPACT_ATOMS: atom_id res chain seq x y z
N MET A 1 12.58 -2.68 5.48
CA MET A 1 11.78 -1.51 5.02
C MET A 1 11.33 -0.64 6.18
N PHE A 2 10.77 -1.26 7.23
CA PHE A 2 10.30 -0.58 8.45
C PHE A 2 11.04 -1.15 9.65
N ARG A 3 11.50 -0.29 10.56
CA ARG A 3 12.21 -0.69 11.79
C ARG A 3 11.35 -0.50 13.03
N GLU A 4 10.52 0.54 13.03
CA GLU A 4 9.67 0.90 14.16
C GLU A 4 8.23 1.23 13.72
N PRO A 5 7.24 1.15 14.63
CA PRO A 5 5.85 1.54 14.36
C PRO A 5 5.67 2.94 13.74
N ARG A 6 6.57 3.88 14.03
CA ARG A 6 6.54 5.24 13.43
C ARG A 6 6.79 5.22 11.92
N ASP A 7 7.56 4.26 11.43
CA ASP A 7 7.93 4.15 10.03
C ASP A 7 6.73 3.76 9.17
N TYR A 8 5.98 2.74 9.62
CA TYR A 8 4.71 2.34 9.02
C TYR A 8 3.74 3.52 8.94
N ARG A 9 3.51 4.20 10.07
CA ARG A 9 2.61 5.37 10.11
C ARG A 9 3.03 6.48 9.15
N TYR A 10 4.33 6.77 9.09
CA TYR A 10 4.85 7.81 8.21
C TYR A 10 4.73 7.41 6.73
N TYR A 11 5.03 6.16 6.40
CA TYR A 11 4.90 5.64 5.05
C TYR A 11 3.44 5.62 4.58
N LEU A 12 2.53 5.10 5.40
CA LEU A 12 1.10 5.13 5.15
C LEU A 12 0.60 6.57 4.97
N LYS A 13 1.09 7.52 5.78
CA LYS A 13 0.78 8.95 5.61
C LYS A 13 1.21 9.49 4.27
N LEU A 14 2.42 9.18 3.81
CA LEU A 14 2.88 9.58 2.48
C LEU A 14 1.96 9.02 1.39
N TRP A 15 1.54 7.76 1.52
CA TRP A 15 0.57 7.14 0.61
C TRP A 15 -0.76 7.88 0.60
N MET A 16 -1.35 8.14 1.78
CA MET A 16 -2.61 8.88 1.90
C MET A 16 -2.53 10.26 1.23
N ASP A 17 -1.48 11.03 1.56
CA ASP A 17 -1.30 12.39 1.04
C ASP A 17 -1.09 12.38 -0.48
N CYS A 18 -0.30 11.43 -0.99
CA CYS A 18 -0.03 11.30 -2.43
C CYS A 18 -1.23 10.77 -3.21
N ALA A 19 -1.95 9.80 -2.67
CA ALA A 19 -3.14 9.21 -3.30
C ALA A 19 -4.22 10.29 -3.50
N LYS A 20 -4.48 11.08 -2.45
CA LYS A 20 -5.37 12.24 -2.54
C LYS A 20 -4.87 13.28 -3.54
N ARG A 21 -3.57 13.60 -3.51
CA ARG A 21 -2.96 14.63 -4.38
C ARG A 21 -3.02 14.26 -5.86
N TYR A 22 -2.80 13.00 -6.19
CA TYR A 22 -2.67 12.52 -7.56
C TYR A 22 -3.91 11.84 -8.10
N GLY A 23 -4.98 11.70 -7.30
CA GLY A 23 -6.22 11.04 -7.73
C GLY A 23 -6.04 9.54 -7.89
N LEU A 24 -5.48 8.89 -6.87
CA LEU A 24 -5.39 7.44 -6.75
C LEU A 24 -6.38 6.99 -5.68
N ASP A 25 -7.32 6.13 -6.03
CA ASP A 25 -8.21 5.50 -5.06
C ASP A 25 -7.50 4.28 -4.49
N VAL A 26 -7.40 4.20 -3.16
CA VAL A 26 -6.80 3.06 -2.45
C VAL A 26 -7.90 2.20 -1.86
N HIS A 27 -7.88 0.93 -2.21
CA HIS A 27 -8.92 -0.03 -1.87
C HIS A 27 -8.50 -0.95 -0.72
N ALA A 28 -7.28 -1.47 -0.80
CA ALA A 28 -6.66 -2.29 0.23
C ALA A 28 -5.17 -2.00 0.32
N PHE A 29 -4.59 -2.29 1.49
CA PHE A 29 -3.14 -2.29 1.66
C PHE A 29 -2.70 -3.25 2.75
N CYS A 30 -1.45 -3.69 2.66
CA CYS A 30 -0.77 -4.39 3.73
C CYS A 30 0.72 -4.01 3.69
N GLU A 31 1.22 -3.43 4.77
CA GLU A 31 2.63 -3.06 4.93
C GLU A 31 3.34 -4.14 5.73
N MET A 32 4.13 -4.98 5.07
CA MET A 32 4.96 -6.02 5.71
C MET A 32 6.34 -5.45 6.04
N THR A 33 7.13 -6.14 6.87
CA THR A 33 8.48 -5.67 7.28
C THR A 33 9.46 -5.48 6.12
N ASN A 34 9.30 -6.27 5.05
CA ASN A 34 10.18 -6.32 3.88
C ASN A 34 9.49 -6.05 2.54
N HIS A 35 8.17 -5.87 2.50
CA HIS A 35 7.45 -5.51 1.28
C HIS A 35 6.10 -4.88 1.60
N ILE A 36 5.45 -4.27 0.62
CA ILE A 36 4.09 -3.75 0.74
C ILE A 36 3.25 -4.20 -0.44
N HIS A 37 1.95 -4.30 -0.22
CA HIS A 37 0.96 -4.41 -1.28
C HIS A 37 -0.09 -3.32 -1.13
N PHE A 38 -0.50 -2.72 -2.25
CA PHE A 38 -1.62 -1.78 -2.36
C PHE A 38 -2.51 -2.19 -3.54
N LEU A 39 -3.82 -2.28 -3.33
CA LEU A 39 -4.80 -2.38 -4.41
C LEU A 39 -5.35 -0.99 -4.69
N VAL A 40 -5.21 -0.52 -5.92
CA VAL A 40 -5.52 0.87 -6.28
C VAL A 40 -6.21 1.00 -7.63
N THR A 41 -6.91 2.10 -7.85
CA THR A 41 -7.44 2.50 -9.17
C THR A 41 -7.06 3.94 -9.48
N ASN A 42 -6.66 4.19 -10.74
CA ASN A 42 -6.30 5.51 -11.20
C ASN A 42 -7.57 6.33 -11.53
N ARG A 43 -7.80 7.44 -10.83
CA ARG A 43 -8.76 8.46 -11.29
C ARG A 43 -8.12 9.47 -12.24
N GLN A 44 -6.80 9.60 -12.19
CA GLN A 44 -6.02 10.43 -13.08
C GLN A 44 -4.93 9.61 -13.75
N LYS A 45 -4.57 10.01 -14.98
CA LYS A 45 -3.47 9.40 -15.71
C LYS A 45 -2.18 9.48 -14.90
N ASP A 46 -1.41 8.39 -14.91
CA ASP A 46 -0.11 8.26 -14.27
C ASP A 46 -0.12 8.40 -12.72
N ALA A 47 -1.28 8.32 -12.06
CA ALA A 47 -1.38 8.55 -10.61
C ALA A 47 -0.55 7.56 -9.79
N ILE A 48 -0.48 6.28 -10.17
CA ILE A 48 0.44 5.29 -9.56
C ILE A 48 1.88 5.78 -9.66
N SER A 49 2.38 6.06 -10.86
CA SER A 49 3.78 6.46 -11.09
C SER A 49 4.16 7.70 -10.29
N ARG A 50 3.29 8.72 -10.24
CA ARG A 50 3.53 9.96 -9.46
C ARG A 50 3.49 9.73 -7.96
N THR A 51 2.57 8.89 -7.50
CA THR A 51 2.49 8.45 -6.09
C THR A 51 3.78 7.75 -5.70
N MET A 52 4.19 6.74 -6.46
CA MET A 52 5.39 5.95 -6.17
C MET A 52 6.67 6.79 -6.17
N GLN A 53 6.83 7.72 -7.11
CA GLN A 53 7.98 8.62 -7.14
C GLN A 53 8.04 9.52 -5.89
N THR A 54 6.90 10.08 -5.49
CA THR A 54 6.84 11.01 -4.35
C THR A 54 6.99 10.28 -3.01
N VAL A 55 6.26 9.17 -2.82
CA VAL A 55 6.37 8.32 -1.63
C VAL A 55 7.79 7.79 -1.50
N GLY A 56 8.35 7.22 -2.57
CA GLY A 56 9.68 6.62 -2.57
C GLY A 56 10.77 7.64 -2.20
N SER A 57 10.75 8.83 -2.81
CA SER A 57 11.76 9.87 -2.53
C SER A 57 11.63 10.44 -1.12
N ASN A 58 10.42 10.72 -0.65
CA ASN A 58 10.19 11.28 0.69
C ASN A 58 10.50 10.27 1.80
N TYR A 59 10.16 8.99 1.60
CA TYR A 59 10.46 7.97 2.58
C TYR A 59 11.96 7.64 2.65
N ALA A 60 12.65 7.58 1.51
CA ALA A 60 14.11 7.42 1.50
C ALA A 60 14.82 8.56 2.26
N ARG A 61 14.38 9.80 2.07
CA ARG A 61 14.90 10.96 2.82
C ARG A 61 14.61 10.85 4.32
N TYR A 62 13.41 10.41 4.69
CA TYR A 62 13.04 10.18 6.08
C TYR A 62 13.94 9.12 6.73
N VAL A 63 14.09 7.95 6.11
CA VAL A 63 14.92 6.85 6.64
C VAL A 63 16.38 7.25 6.74
N ASN A 64 16.92 7.94 5.72
CA ASN A 64 18.30 8.43 5.75
C ASN A 64 18.54 9.40 6.91
N ARG A 65 17.58 10.31 7.17
CA ARG A 65 17.67 11.25 8.29
C ARG A 65 17.50 10.56 9.65
N GLU A 66 16.52 9.68 9.77
CA GLU A 66 16.13 9.07 11.05
C GLU A 66 17.14 8.04 11.55
N TYR A 67 17.79 7.34 10.61
CA TYR A 67 18.69 6.22 10.92
C TYR A 67 20.14 6.48 10.52
N ASP A 68 20.51 7.75 10.30
CA ASP A 68 21.85 8.20 9.91
C ASP A 68 22.44 7.37 8.74
N ARG A 69 21.61 7.15 7.72
CA ARG A 69 21.96 6.42 6.50
C ARG A 69 22.19 7.37 5.33
N THR A 70 22.97 6.90 4.36
CA THR A 70 23.17 7.58 3.08
C THR A 70 22.90 6.62 1.92
N GLY A 71 22.58 7.16 0.75
CA GLY A 71 22.36 6.37 -0.47
C GLY A 71 20.89 6.05 -0.75
N SER A 72 20.65 5.17 -1.71
CA SER A 72 19.31 4.71 -2.09
C SER A 72 18.74 3.77 -1.05
N LEU A 73 17.48 3.98 -0.67
CA LEU A 73 16.72 3.03 0.15
C LEU A 73 16.15 1.88 -0.70
N TRP A 74 15.79 2.17 -1.94
CA TRP A 74 15.11 1.24 -2.83
C TRP A 74 16.09 0.63 -3.81
N GLU A 75 16.12 -0.71 -3.89
CA GLU A 75 16.95 -1.44 -4.85
C GLU A 75 16.30 -1.55 -6.25
N GLY A 76 15.01 -1.21 -6.38
CA GLY A 76 14.28 -1.37 -7.63
C GLY A 76 13.06 -0.47 -7.77
N ARG A 77 12.38 -0.60 -8.93
CA ARG A 77 11.08 0.03 -9.17
C ARG A 77 9.97 -0.80 -8.54
N HIS A 78 8.88 -0.13 -8.19
CA HIS A 78 7.62 -0.79 -7.87
C HIS A 78 7.15 -1.67 -9.03
N ARG A 79 6.38 -2.71 -8.72
CA ARG A 79 5.62 -3.47 -9.71
C ARG A 79 4.16 -3.02 -9.64
N ALA A 80 3.53 -2.86 -10.79
CA ALA A 80 2.11 -2.57 -10.89
C ALA A 80 1.50 -3.59 -11.86
N HIS A 81 0.70 -4.51 -11.35
CA HIS A 81 0.03 -5.54 -12.14
C HIS A 81 -1.42 -5.16 -12.33
N LEU A 82 -1.87 -5.14 -13.59
CA LEU A 82 -3.28 -4.93 -13.92
C LEU A 82 -4.10 -6.12 -13.43
N VAL A 83 -5.13 -5.86 -12.64
CA VAL A 83 -6.07 -6.85 -12.12
C VAL A 83 -7.44 -6.57 -12.75
N GLN A 84 -7.83 -7.40 -13.72
CA GLN A 84 -9.06 -7.23 -14.47
C GLN A 84 -10.12 -8.25 -14.07
N GLY A 85 -11.36 -7.78 -13.98
CA GLY A 85 -12.51 -8.59 -13.61
C GLY A 85 -12.76 -8.58 -12.10
N MET A 86 -14.03 -8.40 -11.73
CA MET A 86 -14.45 -8.28 -10.33
C MET A 86 -13.95 -9.44 -9.46
N GLU A 87 -14.00 -10.67 -9.97
CA GLU A 87 -13.55 -11.84 -9.23
C GLU A 87 -12.05 -11.76 -8.87
N TYR A 88 -11.20 -11.43 -9.83
CA TYR A 88 -9.76 -11.29 -9.60
C TYR A 88 -9.44 -10.10 -8.69
N VAL A 89 -10.18 -8.99 -8.82
CA VAL A 89 -10.03 -7.84 -7.91
C VAL A 89 -10.36 -8.24 -6.47
N MET A 90 -11.46 -8.96 -6.26
CA MET A 90 -11.83 -9.45 -4.93
C MET A 90 -10.85 -10.50 -4.39
N GLN A 91 -10.32 -11.38 -5.25
CA GLN A 91 -9.26 -12.32 -4.85
C GLN A 91 -7.98 -11.58 -4.44
N CYS A 92 -7.57 -10.56 -5.19
CA CYS A 92 -6.42 -9.71 -4.85
C CYS A 92 -6.64 -8.95 -3.54
N TYR A 93 -7.83 -8.37 -3.35
CA TYR A 93 -8.22 -7.71 -2.10
C TYR A 93 -8.05 -8.66 -0.90
N CYS A 94 -8.67 -9.83 -0.95
CA CYS A 94 -8.57 -10.85 0.09
C CYS A 94 -7.11 -11.31 0.29
N TYR A 95 -6.35 -11.47 -0.79
CA TYR A 95 -4.94 -11.85 -0.72
C TYR A 95 -4.11 -10.83 0.08
N ILE A 96 -4.29 -9.54 -0.20
CA ILE A 96 -3.59 -8.45 0.50
C ILE A 96 -3.94 -8.46 1.98
N GLU A 97 -5.23 -8.54 2.33
CA GLU A 97 -5.67 -8.52 3.73
C GLU A 97 -5.25 -9.76 4.52
N LEU A 98 -5.18 -10.91 3.86
CA LEU A 98 -4.75 -12.18 4.46
C LEU A 98 -3.24 -12.36 4.51
N ASN A 99 -2.45 -11.45 3.91
CA ASN A 99 -1.00 -11.60 3.81
C ASN A 99 -0.29 -11.84 5.16
N PRO A 100 -0.62 -11.11 6.25
CA PRO A 100 0.00 -11.33 7.57
C PRO A 100 -0.29 -12.72 8.16
N VAL A 101 -1.47 -13.28 7.86
CA VAL A 101 -1.85 -14.62 8.31
C VAL A 101 -1.14 -15.69 7.49
N ARG A 102 -1.10 -15.52 6.17
CA ARG A 102 -0.42 -16.45 5.25
C ARG A 102 1.07 -16.56 5.51
N THR A 103 1.70 -15.47 5.95
CA THR A 103 3.13 -15.43 6.32
C THR A 103 3.39 -15.82 7.78
N GLY A 104 2.34 -16.10 8.56
CA GLY A 104 2.45 -16.55 9.95
C GLY A 104 2.78 -15.46 10.97
N ILE A 105 2.72 -14.18 10.59
CA ILE A 105 3.00 -13.04 11.48
C ILE A 105 1.80 -12.71 12.38
N ALA A 106 0.59 -13.06 11.94
CA ALA A 106 -0.66 -12.85 12.69
C ALA A 106 -1.53 -14.10 12.67
N ALA A 107 -2.27 -14.36 13.77
CA ALA A 107 -3.24 -15.45 13.82
C ALA A 107 -4.53 -15.11 13.05
N LYS A 108 -4.93 -13.83 13.06
CA LYS A 108 -6.07 -13.29 12.33
C LYS A 108 -5.70 -11.98 11.63
N PRO A 109 -6.39 -11.59 10.55
CA PRO A 109 -6.11 -10.34 9.86
C PRO A 109 -6.29 -9.09 10.74
N SER A 110 -7.23 -9.16 11.71
CA SER A 110 -7.47 -8.11 12.69
C SER A 110 -6.29 -7.83 13.62
N ASP A 111 -5.41 -8.81 13.80
CA ASP A 111 -4.32 -8.75 14.76
C ASP A 111 -3.10 -8.00 14.18
N TYR A 112 -3.13 -7.68 12.88
CA TYR A 112 -2.06 -6.97 12.19
C TYR A 112 -2.43 -5.49 11.93
N PRO A 113 -1.83 -4.53 12.66
CA PRO A 113 -2.25 -3.13 12.62
C PRO A 113 -1.90 -2.41 11.32
N TRP A 114 -0.95 -2.93 10.54
CA TRP A 114 -0.43 -2.31 9.32
C TRP A 114 -1.14 -2.82 8.06
N SER A 115 -2.45 -3.00 8.13
CA SER A 115 -3.29 -3.44 7.01
C SER A 115 -4.61 -2.67 6.93
N SER A 116 -5.21 -2.64 5.74
CA SER A 116 -6.55 -2.11 5.52
C SER A 116 -7.61 -2.88 6.30
N TYR A 117 -7.41 -4.18 6.56
CA TYR A 117 -8.34 -5.00 7.33
C TYR A 117 -8.52 -4.43 8.74
N HIS A 118 -7.42 -4.20 9.45
CA HIS A 118 -7.44 -3.63 10.79
C HIS A 118 -8.05 -2.22 10.80
N ASN A 119 -7.65 -1.39 9.84
CA ASN A 119 -8.15 0.00 9.73
C ASN A 119 -9.65 0.04 9.42
N THR A 120 -10.16 -0.88 8.60
CA THR A 120 -11.59 -0.98 8.29
C THR A 120 -12.38 -1.51 9.48
N ALA A 121 -11.84 -2.49 10.20
CA ALA A 121 -12.46 -3.07 11.39
C ALA A 121 -12.64 -2.06 12.54
N ILE A 122 -11.75 -1.06 12.63
CA ILE A 122 -11.81 0.01 13.64
C ILE A 122 -12.63 1.22 13.15
N GLY A 123 -13.03 1.21 11.86
CA GLY A 123 -13.82 2.22 11.18
C GLY A 123 -13.10 2.69 9.92
N SER A 124 -13.67 2.42 8.73
CA SER A 124 -13.05 2.78 7.44
C SER A 124 -12.54 4.23 7.47
N PRO A 125 -11.21 4.44 7.39
CA PRO A 125 -10.66 5.76 7.19
C PRO A 125 -11.25 6.36 5.91
N GLY A 126 -11.55 7.66 5.90
CA GLY A 126 -12.14 8.33 4.74
C GLY A 126 -11.27 8.37 3.47
N TRP A 127 -10.06 7.81 3.51
CA TRP A 127 -9.14 7.66 2.38
C TRP A 127 -9.15 6.24 1.79
N LEU A 128 -9.73 5.25 2.48
CA LEU A 128 -9.96 3.92 1.92
C LEU A 128 -11.29 3.91 1.16
N THR A 129 -11.22 3.61 -0.12
CA THR A 129 -12.40 3.46 -0.98
C THR A 129 -13.05 2.11 -0.72
N ARG A 130 -14.33 2.12 -0.31
CA ARG A 130 -15.08 0.89 -0.05
C ARG A 130 -15.50 0.20 -1.33
N HIS A 131 -15.47 -1.12 -1.30
CA HIS A 131 -16.05 -1.96 -2.35
C HIS A 131 -17.56 -2.04 -2.20
N GLY A 132 -18.29 -1.66 -3.25
CA GLY A 132 -19.76 -1.74 -3.28
C GLY A 132 -20.43 -1.00 -4.43
N THR A 133 -19.79 0.00 -5.05
CA THR A 133 -20.47 0.86 -6.04
C THR A 133 -19.66 1.32 -7.26
N ALA A 134 -18.33 1.12 -7.31
CA ALA A 134 -17.50 1.77 -8.35
C ALA A 134 -16.44 0.88 -9.04
N LEU A 135 -16.30 -0.40 -8.68
CA LEU A 135 -15.43 -1.31 -9.43
C LEU A 135 -16.15 -1.90 -10.64
N THR A 136 -16.75 -1.06 -11.47
CA THR A 136 -17.32 -1.47 -12.76
C THR A 136 -16.26 -1.17 -13.82
N ASP A 137 -15.57 -2.20 -14.31
CA ASP A 137 -14.68 -2.16 -15.48
C ASP A 137 -13.43 -1.25 -15.42
N GLU A 138 -13.04 -0.71 -14.26
CA GLU A 138 -11.83 0.12 -14.15
C GLU A 138 -10.54 -0.70 -13.98
N ASP A 139 -9.43 -0.17 -14.51
CA ASP A 139 -8.07 -0.70 -14.39
C ASP A 139 -7.61 -0.68 -12.93
N ALA A 140 -7.98 -1.68 -12.14
CA ALA A 140 -7.43 -1.90 -10.82
C ALA A 140 -5.98 -2.43 -10.96
N PHE A 141 -5.10 -1.98 -10.07
CA PHE A 141 -3.71 -2.39 -10.05
C PHE A 141 -3.34 -2.90 -8.67
N GLU A 142 -2.68 -4.05 -8.64
CA GLU A 142 -1.87 -4.44 -7.49
C GLU A 142 -0.50 -3.77 -7.62
N VAL A 143 -0.18 -2.90 -6.67
CA VAL A 143 1.12 -2.24 -6.56
C VAL A 143 1.92 -2.92 -5.45
N GLU A 144 3.09 -3.42 -5.80
CA GLU A 144 4.03 -4.09 -4.89
C GLU A 144 5.35 -3.31 -4.83
N VAL A 145 5.87 -3.12 -3.61
CA VAL A 145 7.26 -2.64 -3.40
C VAL A 145 7.95 -3.58 -2.45
N CYS A 146 9.07 -4.14 -2.89
CA CYS A 146 9.91 -5.02 -2.09
C CYS A 146 11.17 -4.29 -1.66
N ASP A 147 11.58 -4.55 -0.42
CA ASP A 147 12.90 -4.28 0.10
C ASP A 147 13.67 -5.62 0.07
N TYR A 148 14.70 -5.70 -0.76
CA TYR A 148 15.48 -6.93 -0.97
C TYR A 148 16.73 -7.00 -0.06
N HIS A 149 16.85 -6.09 0.92
CA HIS A 149 17.93 -6.06 1.91
C HIS A 149 17.73 -7.01 3.10
#